data_AF-T2MDU4-F1
#
_entry.id   AF-T2MDU4-F1
#
_cell.length_a   1.000
_cell.length_b   1.000
_cell.length_c   1.000
_cell.angle_alpha   90.00
_cell.angle_beta   90.00
_cell.angle_gamma   90.00
#
_symmetry.space_group_name_H-M   'P 1'
#
loop_
_entity.id
_entity.type
_entity.pdbx_description
1 polymer ?
#
loop_
_entity_poly.entity_id
_entity_poly.type
_entity_poly.pdbx_seq_one_letter_code
_entity_poly.pdbx_strand_id
1 'polypeptide(L)'
;MAAQVLSATFSKVLLNYQSSYAYAITNLGLMILPCFKKWLNSVNNRQDNFTLNDRRYSMKAMKNVCTCIHIHIYVYASIRRPMMMASDWLTKLRWCKERIGCTWGSGNKSSARIKNPHLRAKLAESLAVFLPKETEQQNNLFSYSFRKKAFLESSVVPKILPKSLLQLFVDIEFTGHTMEFYQKFNYRHYMYGILEYIWNIPSYHAEFKKLDEEGKIQYKRDMVFSSFPRFINLLINDSTYLLDEALQKEQNLQQYGYFAKNYNIMANETVHVLCYVTKDISRPFASPCMIDGMAAFLNYFLVHLVGPKRRELKVSDFQKYNFEPRKLVVNILSIYLSLGKEDDFCRAIVKDGRSYSTELFQASIELLERIEGRQDMVNEFRHFITRLDKWYEQLKLEEQEMPEPPDEFLDPISCVLMVDPVKLPSSGKIVCKSTISKHLLSDEKDPFNRSPLRLDQVIPCNELREQIRAWMLENKIDLKSFNRD
;
A
#
# COMPACT_ATOMS: atom_id res chain seq x y z
N MET A 1 5.42 -4.50 -15.55
CA MET A 1 5.45 -5.98 -15.40
C MET A 1 6.85 -6.56 -15.23
N ALA A 2 7.71 -6.71 -16.24
CA ALA A 2 9.01 -7.40 -16.07
C ALA A 2 9.97 -6.75 -15.03
N ALA A 3 9.96 -5.42 -14.91
CA ALA A 3 10.77 -4.69 -13.93
C ALA A 3 10.23 -4.76 -12.50
N GLN A 4 8.90 -4.84 -12.32
CA GLN A 4 8.25 -5.00 -11.01
C GLN A 4 8.42 -6.42 -10.47
N VAL A 5 8.39 -7.42 -11.35
CA VAL A 5 8.68 -8.82 -11.01
C VAL A 5 10.14 -8.96 -10.56
N LEU A 6 11.10 -8.33 -11.25
CA LEU A 6 12.51 -8.31 -10.84
C LEU A 6 12.73 -7.65 -9.47
N SER A 7 12.07 -6.52 -9.20
CA SER A 7 12.17 -5.81 -7.91
C SER A 7 11.57 -6.60 -6.75
N ALA A 8 10.37 -7.19 -6.91
CA ALA A 8 9.70 -7.97 -5.87
C ALA A 8 10.45 -9.28 -5.57
N THR A 9 11.07 -9.89 -6.57
CA THR A 9 11.87 -11.11 -6.41
C THR A 9 13.21 -10.80 -5.72
N PHE A 10 13.86 -9.68 -6.04
CA PHE A 10 15.10 -9.25 -5.35
C PHE A 10 14.86 -8.88 -3.88
N SER A 11 13.79 -8.15 -3.56
CA SER A 11 13.47 -7.76 -2.19
C SER A 11 13.08 -8.95 -1.29
N LYS A 12 12.35 -9.95 -1.83
CA LYS A 12 12.05 -11.20 -1.09
C LYS A 12 13.28 -12.09 -0.86
N VAL A 13 14.25 -12.05 -1.77
CA VAL A 13 15.50 -12.82 -1.64
C VAL A 13 16.47 -12.17 -0.64
N LEU A 14 16.49 -10.84 -0.52
CA LEU A 14 17.34 -10.13 0.44
C LEU A 14 16.89 -10.24 1.90
N LEU A 15 15.59 -10.41 2.17
CA LEU A 15 15.03 -10.47 3.52
C LEU A 15 15.23 -11.83 4.24
N ASN A 16 15.58 -12.90 3.52
CA ASN A 16 15.56 -14.28 4.04
C ASN A 16 16.93 -14.97 4.16
N TYR A 17 18.06 -14.31 3.91
CA TYR A 17 19.37 -14.98 3.91
C TYR A 17 20.30 -14.48 5.01
N GLN A 18 20.18 -15.12 6.17
CA GLN A 18 21.22 -15.12 7.21
C GLN A 18 22.04 -16.42 7.16
N SER A 19 23.36 -16.25 7.29
CA SER A 19 24.34 -17.17 7.92
C SER A 19 25.01 -18.31 7.15
N SER A 20 24.63 -18.68 5.94
CA SER A 20 25.32 -19.79 5.24
C SER A 20 25.58 -19.47 3.78
N TYR A 21 26.69 -19.97 3.21
CA TYR A 21 27.12 -19.85 1.80
C TYR A 21 28.22 -18.81 1.47
N ALA A 22 29.25 -18.75 2.33
CA ALA A 22 30.56 -18.12 2.07
C ALA A 22 31.30 -18.63 0.81
N TYR A 23 31.09 -19.89 0.46
CA TYR A 23 31.83 -20.57 -0.61
C TYR A 23 31.32 -20.24 -2.03
N ALA A 24 30.03 -19.94 -2.17
CA ALA A 24 29.41 -19.65 -3.48
C ALA A 24 29.72 -18.22 -3.97
N ILE A 25 29.74 -17.23 -3.07
CA ILE A 25 30.10 -15.84 -3.40
C ILE A 25 31.58 -15.72 -3.80
N THR A 26 32.42 -16.55 -3.19
CA THR A 26 33.86 -16.68 -3.47
C THR A 26 34.13 -17.11 -4.92
N ASN A 27 33.40 -18.11 -5.42
CA ASN A 27 33.53 -18.55 -6.82
C ASN A 27 32.89 -17.58 -7.82
N LEU A 28 31.80 -16.90 -7.44
CA LEU A 28 31.22 -15.82 -8.24
C LEU A 28 32.21 -14.67 -8.43
N GLY A 29 32.94 -14.30 -7.36
CA GLY A 29 34.00 -13.30 -7.39
C GLY A 29 35.09 -13.67 -8.39
N LEU A 30 35.63 -14.90 -8.30
CA LEU A 30 36.69 -15.38 -9.19
C LEU A 30 36.30 -15.39 -10.67
N MET A 31 35.01 -15.57 -11.00
CA MET A 31 34.52 -15.57 -12.38
C MET A 31 34.09 -14.17 -12.88
N ILE A 32 33.53 -13.33 -12.02
CA ILE A 32 33.01 -12.01 -12.41
C ILE A 32 34.12 -10.96 -12.46
N LEU A 33 35.10 -11.01 -11.55
CA LEU A 33 36.13 -9.98 -11.45
C LEU A 33 37.05 -9.90 -12.68
N PRO A 34 37.45 -11.00 -13.34
CA PRO A 34 38.19 -10.92 -14.61
C PRO A 34 37.35 -10.30 -15.73
N CYS A 35 36.04 -10.59 -15.77
CA CYS A 35 35.09 -10.01 -16.72
C CYS A 35 34.86 -8.51 -16.44
N PHE A 36 34.76 -8.13 -15.16
CA PHE A 36 34.63 -6.75 -14.72
C PHE A 36 35.92 -5.95 -14.96
N LYS A 37 37.09 -6.55 -14.70
CA LYS A 37 38.42 -5.97 -14.98
C LYS A 37 38.68 -5.82 -16.48
N LYS A 38 38.26 -6.79 -17.31
CA LYS A 38 38.29 -6.68 -18.79
C LYS A 38 37.29 -5.67 -19.33
N TRP A 39 36.11 -5.56 -18.72
CA TRP A 39 35.11 -4.55 -19.05
C TRP A 39 35.62 -3.14 -18.70
N LEU A 40 36.22 -2.95 -17.52
CA LEU A 40 36.92 -1.71 -17.14
C LEU A 40 38.07 -1.36 -18.08
N ASN A 41 38.87 -2.34 -18.51
CA ASN A 41 39.92 -2.11 -19.51
C ASN A 41 39.36 -1.77 -20.91
N SER A 42 38.19 -2.32 -21.28
CA SER A 42 37.46 -2.01 -22.52
C SER A 42 36.80 -0.62 -22.52
N VAL A 43 36.60 -0.03 -21.34
CA VAL A 43 36.08 1.33 -21.17
C VAL A 43 37.14 2.40 -21.53
N ASN A 44 38.43 2.06 -21.54
CA ASN A 44 39.52 3.03 -21.74
C ASN A 44 39.95 3.32 -23.19
N ASN A 45 39.56 2.53 -24.22
CA ASN A 45 40.23 2.63 -25.54
C ASN A 45 39.40 3.10 -26.78
N ARG A 46 38.09 3.37 -26.72
CA ARG A 46 37.23 3.92 -27.84
C ARG A 46 36.28 4.96 -27.21
N GLN A 47 36.23 6.25 -27.54
CA GLN A 47 36.75 6.96 -28.69
C GLN A 47 35.83 6.60 -29.94
N ASP A 48 34.71 7.39 -30.06
CA ASP A 48 33.61 7.70 -31.03
C ASP A 48 32.71 6.66 -31.78
N ASN A 49 31.40 7.00 -31.82
CA ASN A 49 30.20 6.48 -32.55
C ASN A 49 29.53 5.14 -32.09
N PHE A 50 28.23 5.23 -31.73
CA PHE A 50 27.35 4.09 -31.37
C PHE A 50 26.02 4.16 -32.16
N THR A 51 25.57 3.03 -32.74
CA THR A 51 24.30 2.92 -33.50
C THR A 51 23.25 2.07 -32.76
N LEU A 52 21.98 2.19 -33.18
CA LEU A 52 20.76 1.66 -32.54
C LEU A 52 20.76 0.14 -32.23
N ASN A 53 21.57 -0.66 -32.93
CA ASN A 53 21.63 -2.10 -32.71
C ASN A 53 22.28 -2.47 -31.37
N ASP A 54 23.19 -1.65 -30.84
CA ASP A 54 23.90 -1.93 -29.58
C ASP A 54 23.04 -1.75 -28.31
N ARG A 55 21.92 -1.04 -28.42
CA ARG A 55 20.91 -0.91 -27.35
C ARG A 55 20.20 -2.24 -27.06
N ARG A 56 19.99 -3.08 -28.08
CA ARG A 56 19.46 -4.44 -27.91
C ARG A 56 20.52 -5.38 -27.32
N TYR A 57 21.78 -5.23 -27.70
CA TYR A 57 22.88 -6.09 -27.22
C TYR A 57 23.25 -5.83 -25.75
N SER A 58 23.25 -4.57 -25.30
CA SER A 58 23.43 -4.21 -23.89
C SER A 58 22.28 -4.70 -23.01
N MET A 59 21.02 -4.54 -23.44
CA MET A 59 19.88 -5.14 -22.76
C MET A 59 19.90 -6.67 -22.76
N LYS A 60 20.44 -7.31 -23.82
CA LYS A 60 20.56 -8.78 -23.91
C LYS A 60 21.73 -9.31 -23.07
N ALA A 61 22.85 -8.59 -22.98
CA ALA A 61 23.95 -8.90 -22.07
C ALA A 61 23.56 -8.71 -20.59
N MET A 62 22.81 -7.66 -20.29
CA MET A 62 22.30 -7.37 -18.94
C MET A 62 21.15 -8.31 -18.56
N LYS A 63 20.29 -8.67 -19.53
CA LYS A 63 19.40 -9.84 -19.40
C LYS A 63 20.24 -11.07 -19.12
N ASN A 64 21.29 -11.37 -19.87
CA ASN A 64 22.09 -12.59 -19.68
C ASN A 64 22.84 -12.60 -18.34
N VAL A 65 23.28 -11.47 -17.80
CA VAL A 65 23.85 -11.38 -16.44
C VAL A 65 22.77 -11.60 -15.38
N CYS A 66 21.62 -10.93 -15.50
CA CYS A 66 20.46 -11.18 -14.63
C CYS A 66 19.88 -12.59 -14.79
N THR A 67 20.00 -13.19 -15.98
CA THR A 67 19.58 -14.55 -16.31
C THR A 67 20.63 -15.55 -15.84
N CYS A 68 21.93 -15.21 -15.79
CA CYS A 68 22.93 -16.05 -15.12
C CYS A 68 22.72 -16.03 -13.60
N ILE A 69 22.35 -14.88 -13.02
CA ILE A 69 21.97 -14.76 -11.61
C ILE A 69 20.66 -15.54 -11.35
N HIS A 70 19.64 -15.41 -12.21
CA HIS A 70 18.39 -16.18 -12.12
C HIS A 70 18.56 -17.68 -12.36
N ILE A 71 19.32 -18.08 -13.39
CA ILE A 71 19.63 -19.48 -13.72
C ILE A 71 20.42 -20.08 -12.58
N HIS A 72 21.34 -19.38 -11.92
CA HIS A 72 22.01 -19.96 -10.74
C HIS A 72 21.07 -20.08 -9.54
N ILE A 73 20.21 -19.11 -9.26
CA ILE A 73 19.16 -19.21 -8.22
C ILE A 73 18.22 -20.41 -8.51
N TYR A 74 17.87 -20.63 -9.78
CA TYR A 74 16.96 -21.70 -10.22
C TYR A 74 17.65 -23.08 -10.30
N VAL A 75 18.91 -23.15 -10.74
CA VAL A 75 19.77 -24.35 -10.78
C VAL A 75 20.12 -24.79 -9.37
N TYR A 76 20.34 -23.88 -8.42
CA TYR A 76 20.58 -24.24 -7.01
C TYR A 76 19.30 -24.64 -6.28
N ALA A 77 18.15 -24.07 -6.65
CA ALA A 77 16.83 -24.53 -6.18
C ALA A 77 16.43 -25.90 -6.76
N SER A 78 17.01 -26.32 -7.90
CA SER A 78 16.56 -27.50 -8.66
C SER A 78 17.57 -28.65 -8.76
N ILE A 79 18.79 -28.52 -8.25
CA ILE A 79 19.82 -29.58 -8.37
C ILE A 79 20.07 -30.27 -7.03
N ARG A 80 19.19 -31.23 -6.71
CA ARG A 80 19.63 -32.60 -6.42
C ARG A 80 19.99 -33.23 -7.79
N ARG A 81 21.28 -33.45 -8.06
CA ARG A 81 21.91 -34.32 -9.10
C ARG A 81 22.80 -33.61 -10.15
N PRO A 82 24.07 -34.05 -10.32
CA PRO A 82 25.06 -33.37 -11.13
C PRO A 82 25.06 -33.81 -12.61
N MET A 83 25.73 -32.99 -13.42
CA MET A 83 26.53 -33.40 -14.59
C MET A 83 25.80 -33.54 -15.95
N MET A 84 25.77 -32.45 -16.74
CA MET A 84 25.99 -32.46 -18.19
C MET A 84 26.05 -31.01 -18.73
N MET A 85 26.82 -30.79 -19.81
CA MET A 85 26.92 -29.56 -20.63
C MET A 85 28.01 -28.52 -20.28
N ALA A 86 29.27 -28.94 -20.15
CA ALA A 86 30.43 -28.03 -20.15
C ALA A 86 30.88 -27.58 -21.56
N SER A 87 30.53 -28.33 -22.62
CA SER A 87 31.02 -28.11 -23.99
C SER A 87 30.28 -27.02 -24.78
N ASP A 88 29.01 -26.74 -24.46
CA ASP A 88 28.21 -25.73 -25.18
C ASP A 88 28.48 -24.28 -24.71
N TRP A 89 29.10 -24.13 -23.52
CA TRP A 89 29.43 -22.85 -22.90
C TRP A 89 30.70 -22.19 -23.47
N LEU A 90 31.72 -22.99 -23.77
CA LEU A 90 32.99 -22.50 -24.34
C LEU A 90 32.80 -21.98 -25.78
N THR A 91 31.89 -22.56 -26.55
CA THR A 91 31.55 -22.15 -27.92
C THR A 91 30.85 -20.78 -27.93
N LYS A 92 29.96 -20.52 -26.96
CA LYS A 92 29.29 -19.22 -26.78
C LYS A 92 30.24 -18.13 -26.27
N LEU A 93 31.21 -18.48 -25.41
CA LEU A 93 32.29 -17.57 -24.98
C LEU A 93 33.29 -17.26 -26.09
N ARG A 94 33.62 -18.23 -26.95
CA ARG A 94 34.51 -18.05 -28.11
C ARG A 94 33.83 -17.19 -29.20
N TRP A 95 32.51 -17.35 -29.39
CA TRP A 95 31.68 -16.48 -30.24
C TRP A 95 31.62 -15.02 -29.76
N CYS A 96 31.56 -14.79 -28.44
CA CYS A 96 31.69 -13.44 -27.86
C CYS A 96 33.10 -12.84 -28.02
N LYS A 97 34.15 -13.66 -27.98
CA LYS A 97 35.55 -13.24 -28.12
C LYS A 97 35.89 -12.80 -29.56
N GLU A 98 35.37 -13.48 -30.58
CA GLU A 98 35.72 -13.24 -32.00
C GLU A 98 35.02 -12.03 -32.63
N ARG A 99 33.81 -11.64 -32.17
CA ARG A 99 33.07 -10.50 -32.76
C ARG A 99 33.30 -9.13 -32.10
N ILE A 100 33.90 -9.08 -30.91
CA ILE A 100 34.24 -7.83 -30.21
C ILE A 100 35.55 -7.20 -30.77
N GLY A 101 36.24 -7.89 -31.69
CA GLY A 101 37.54 -7.49 -32.23
C GLY A 101 37.57 -6.36 -33.27
N CYS A 102 36.45 -5.92 -33.85
CA CYS A 102 36.50 -5.03 -35.03
C CYS A 102 36.29 -3.54 -34.69
N THR A 103 37.21 -2.70 -35.18
CA THR A 103 37.19 -1.23 -35.48
C THR A 103 37.25 -0.15 -34.36
N TRP A 104 38.46 0.25 -33.91
CA TRP A 104 38.73 1.29 -32.87
C TRP A 104 39.17 2.66 -33.47
N GLY A 105 38.61 3.81 -33.03
CA GLY A 105 39.13 5.17 -33.29
C GLY A 105 38.42 6.36 -32.57
N SER A 106 39.21 7.14 -31.80
CA SER A 106 39.11 8.49 -31.14
C SER A 106 37.85 9.13 -30.46
N GLY A 107 37.93 9.90 -29.34
CA GLY A 107 36.90 10.64 -28.54
C GLY A 107 36.36 10.24 -27.11
N ASN A 108 36.49 11.08 -26.08
CA ASN A 108 35.75 11.07 -24.78
C ASN A 108 34.23 10.70 -24.88
N LYS A 109 33.65 9.95 -23.90
CA LYS A 109 32.25 10.04 -23.34
C LYS A 109 31.68 8.67 -22.86
N SER A 110 31.55 8.45 -21.54
CA SER A 110 30.91 7.24 -20.96
C SER A 110 29.37 7.25 -21.04
N SER A 111 28.75 8.44 -21.10
CA SER A 111 27.29 8.61 -21.30
C SER A 111 26.81 8.17 -22.69
N ALA A 112 27.72 7.95 -23.64
CA ALA A 112 27.40 7.46 -24.98
C ALA A 112 26.95 5.99 -25.00
N ARG A 113 27.37 5.16 -24.03
CA ARG A 113 27.13 3.70 -24.03
C ARG A 113 25.77 3.29 -23.43
N ILE A 114 25.37 3.93 -22.33
CA ILE A 114 24.03 3.76 -21.73
C ILE A 114 23.48 5.15 -21.42
N LYS A 115 22.63 5.67 -22.31
CA LYS A 115 22.00 6.99 -22.12
C LYS A 115 20.94 7.01 -21.02
N ASN A 116 20.34 5.85 -20.70
CA ASN A 116 19.26 5.79 -19.72
C ASN A 116 19.83 5.94 -18.29
N PRO A 117 19.42 6.98 -17.56
CA PRO A 117 19.94 7.32 -16.24
C PRO A 117 19.41 6.40 -15.13
N HIS A 118 18.17 5.92 -15.22
CA HIS A 118 17.63 4.93 -14.29
C HIS A 118 18.42 3.62 -14.36
N LEU A 119 18.81 3.18 -15.57
CA LEU A 119 19.66 2.00 -15.72
C LEU A 119 21.04 2.22 -15.09
N ARG A 120 21.62 3.41 -15.24
CA ARG A 120 22.89 3.77 -14.60
C ARG A 120 22.77 3.83 -13.07
N ALA A 121 21.65 4.32 -12.55
CA ALA A 121 21.36 4.31 -11.12
C ALA A 121 21.23 2.87 -10.56
N LYS A 122 20.59 1.96 -11.30
CA LYS A 122 20.53 0.54 -10.94
C LYS A 122 21.90 -0.16 -10.97
N LEU A 123 22.82 0.29 -11.83
CA LEU A 123 24.21 -0.16 -11.79
C LEU A 123 24.93 0.34 -10.53
N ALA A 124 24.68 1.58 -10.11
CA ALA A 124 25.21 2.11 -8.85
C ALA A 124 24.66 1.34 -7.64
N GLU A 125 23.36 1.02 -7.62
CA GLU A 125 22.76 0.14 -6.61
C GLU A 125 23.45 -1.23 -6.56
N SER A 126 23.68 -1.85 -7.72
CA SER A 126 24.40 -3.12 -7.80
C SER A 126 25.83 -3.00 -7.25
N LEU A 127 26.54 -1.90 -7.58
CA LEU A 127 27.89 -1.64 -7.09
C LEU A 127 27.93 -1.43 -5.58
N ALA A 128 26.93 -0.76 -5.01
CA ALA A 128 26.81 -0.53 -3.56
C ALA A 128 26.70 -1.86 -2.79
N VAL A 129 26.01 -2.86 -3.35
CA VAL A 129 25.94 -4.22 -2.78
C VAL A 129 27.30 -4.92 -2.77
N PHE A 130 28.18 -4.62 -3.73
CA PHE A 130 29.53 -5.20 -3.80
C PHE A 130 30.56 -4.52 -2.89
N LEU A 131 30.20 -3.45 -2.18
CA LEU A 131 31.11 -2.80 -1.24
C LEU A 131 31.52 -3.76 -0.12
N PRO A 132 32.80 -3.78 0.29
CA PRO A 132 33.24 -4.57 1.44
C PRO A 132 32.70 -3.93 2.74
N LYS A 133 31.72 -4.58 3.40
CA LYS A 133 31.19 -4.12 4.69
C LYS A 133 32.04 -4.68 5.84
N GLU A 134 32.44 -3.84 6.78
CA GLU A 134 33.29 -4.28 7.91
C GLU A 134 32.62 -5.34 8.79
N THR A 135 31.29 -5.29 8.91
CA THR A 135 30.48 -6.31 9.59
C THR A 135 30.58 -7.70 8.97
N GLU A 136 31.05 -7.83 7.72
CA GLU A 136 31.24 -9.12 7.03
C GLU A 136 32.64 -9.72 7.23
N GLN A 137 33.57 -9.00 7.86
CA GLN A 137 34.91 -9.53 8.16
C GLN A 137 34.85 -10.83 8.99
N GLN A 138 33.89 -10.91 9.92
CA GLN A 138 33.73 -12.07 10.82
C GLN A 138 33.03 -13.25 10.15
N ASN A 139 32.09 -12.99 9.22
CA ASN A 139 31.23 -14.03 8.64
C ASN A 139 31.73 -14.58 7.29
N ASN A 140 32.55 -13.84 6.55
CA ASN A 140 32.87 -14.20 5.16
C ASN A 140 34.21 -13.61 4.65
N LEU A 141 35.30 -13.94 5.36
CA LEU A 141 36.62 -13.32 5.20
C LEU A 141 37.16 -13.35 3.76
N PHE A 142 36.99 -14.46 3.02
CA PHE A 142 37.52 -14.60 1.66
C PHE A 142 36.80 -13.69 0.66
N SER A 143 35.46 -13.64 0.72
CA SER A 143 34.65 -12.79 -0.14
C SER A 143 34.88 -11.30 0.15
N TYR A 144 34.98 -10.93 1.43
CA TYR A 144 35.34 -9.58 1.86
C TYR A 144 36.71 -9.16 1.32
N SER A 145 37.72 -10.02 1.48
CA SER A 145 39.10 -9.77 1.06
C SER A 145 39.20 -9.60 -0.46
N PHE A 146 38.46 -10.41 -1.21
CA PHE A 146 38.43 -10.35 -2.67
C PHE A 146 37.80 -9.05 -3.20
N ARG A 147 36.65 -8.64 -2.64
CA ARG A 147 36.01 -7.37 -3.02
C ARG A 147 36.88 -6.18 -2.62
N LYS A 148 37.48 -6.21 -1.43
CA LYS A 148 38.43 -5.18 -0.96
C LYS A 148 39.62 -5.04 -1.92
N LYS A 149 40.20 -6.17 -2.33
CA LYS A 149 41.29 -6.22 -3.33
C LYS A 149 40.89 -5.57 -4.66
N ALA A 150 39.67 -5.80 -5.13
CA ALA A 150 39.16 -5.23 -6.38
C ALA A 150 39.12 -3.70 -6.38
N PHE A 151 38.79 -3.07 -5.24
CA PHE A 151 38.78 -1.62 -5.11
C PHE A 151 40.17 -1.04 -4.85
N LEU A 152 41.02 -1.72 -4.06
CA LEU A 152 42.35 -1.22 -3.68
C LEU A 152 43.43 -1.42 -4.76
N GLU A 153 43.46 -2.56 -5.44
CA GLU A 153 44.56 -2.92 -6.36
C GLU A 153 44.27 -2.60 -7.83
N SER A 154 43.09 -2.08 -8.13
CA SER A 154 42.75 -1.69 -9.50
C SER A 154 43.44 -0.38 -9.87
N SER A 155 44.22 -0.39 -10.94
CA SER A 155 44.85 0.82 -11.51
C SER A 155 43.87 1.70 -12.32
N VAL A 156 42.67 1.17 -12.62
CA VAL A 156 41.69 1.78 -13.53
C VAL A 156 40.49 2.35 -12.78
N VAL A 157 39.96 1.61 -11.80
CA VAL A 157 38.74 2.00 -11.07
C VAL A 157 38.89 3.35 -10.35
N PRO A 158 40.02 3.67 -9.67
CA PRO A 158 40.22 4.97 -9.04
C PRO A 158 40.14 6.16 -10.00
N LYS A 159 40.54 5.99 -11.26
CA LYS A 159 40.56 7.06 -12.27
C LYS A 159 39.18 7.37 -12.88
N ILE A 160 38.25 6.41 -12.80
CA ILE A 160 36.97 6.48 -13.53
C ILE A 160 35.79 6.63 -12.58
N LEU A 161 35.80 5.91 -11.46
CA LEU A 161 34.65 5.80 -10.57
C LEU A 161 34.27 7.14 -9.92
N PRO A 162 35.20 7.96 -9.37
CA PRO A 162 34.89 9.27 -8.80
C PRO A 162 34.11 10.17 -9.76
N LYS A 163 34.65 10.38 -10.98
CA LYS A 163 34.03 11.20 -12.02
C LYS A 163 32.67 10.65 -12.46
N SER A 164 32.56 9.33 -12.58
CA SER A 164 31.33 8.67 -13.03
C SER A 164 30.20 8.78 -12.01
N LEU A 165 30.52 8.71 -10.70
CA LEU A 165 29.56 8.88 -9.62
C LEU A 165 29.07 10.33 -9.53
N LEU A 166 29.98 11.31 -9.55
CA LEU A 166 29.60 12.73 -9.53
C LEU A 166 28.73 13.08 -10.74
N GLN A 167 29.10 12.61 -11.94
CA GLN A 167 28.31 12.84 -13.14
C GLN A 167 26.94 12.16 -13.05
N LEU A 168 26.88 10.92 -12.57
CA LEU A 168 25.61 10.22 -12.43
C LEU A 168 24.69 10.90 -11.41
N PHE A 169 25.25 11.42 -10.31
CA PHE A 169 24.49 12.14 -9.29
C PHE A 169 23.82 13.40 -9.86
N VAL A 170 24.56 14.14 -10.68
CA VAL A 170 24.06 15.31 -11.41
C VAL A 170 23.05 14.90 -12.47
N ASP A 171 23.34 13.84 -13.24
CA ASP A 171 22.47 13.36 -14.32
C ASP A 171 21.10 12.87 -13.81
N ILE A 172 21.01 12.41 -12.56
CA ILE A 172 19.77 11.89 -11.96
C ILE A 172 18.75 13.00 -11.63
N GLU A 173 19.16 14.26 -11.67
CA GLU A 173 18.26 15.40 -11.51
C GLU A 173 17.34 15.54 -12.75
N PHE A 174 16.28 14.73 -12.83
CA PHE A 174 15.24 14.84 -13.87
C PHE A 174 14.21 15.88 -13.48
N THR A 175 14.14 16.95 -14.26
CA THR A 175 13.05 17.93 -14.19
C THR A 175 11.87 17.43 -15.01
N GLY A 176 10.70 17.20 -14.39
CA GLY A 176 9.46 16.92 -15.13
C GLY A 176 8.22 16.58 -14.29
N HIS A 177 8.27 15.52 -13.47
CA HIS A 177 7.07 14.99 -12.80
C HIS A 177 7.27 14.68 -11.30
N THR A 178 6.22 14.87 -10.49
CA THR A 178 6.23 14.72 -9.02
C THR A 178 6.57 13.30 -8.54
N MET A 179 6.17 12.23 -9.24
CA MET A 179 6.57 10.86 -8.88
C MET A 179 8.05 10.56 -9.17
N GLU A 180 8.64 11.23 -10.16
CA GLU A 180 10.06 11.09 -10.50
C GLU A 180 10.95 11.90 -9.54
N PHE A 181 10.40 12.97 -8.95
CA PHE A 181 11.10 13.83 -8.00
C PHE A 181 11.61 13.05 -6.78
N TYR A 182 10.77 12.26 -6.10
CA TYR A 182 11.22 11.49 -4.93
C TYR A 182 12.12 10.31 -5.30
N GLN A 183 11.99 9.80 -6.53
CA GLN A 183 12.77 8.66 -6.99
C GLN A 183 14.28 8.97 -7.04
N LYS A 184 14.65 10.23 -7.26
CA LYS A 184 16.05 10.68 -7.30
C LYS A 184 16.78 10.41 -5.98
N PHE A 185 16.13 10.63 -4.84
CA PHE A 185 16.71 10.38 -3.51
C PHE A 185 16.99 8.89 -3.30
N ASN A 186 16.08 8.02 -3.75
CA ASN A 186 16.27 6.56 -3.68
C ASN A 186 17.47 6.09 -4.50
N TYR A 187 17.72 6.71 -5.66
CA TYR A 187 18.91 6.41 -6.46
C TYR A 187 20.20 6.94 -5.83
N ARG A 188 20.15 8.16 -5.28
CA ARG A 188 21.29 8.81 -4.62
C ARG A 188 21.72 8.11 -3.34
N HIS A 189 20.79 7.52 -2.59
CA HIS A 189 21.05 6.75 -1.38
C HIS A 189 22.20 5.73 -1.55
N TYR A 190 22.19 4.95 -2.63
CA TYR A 190 23.24 3.97 -2.91
C TYR A 190 24.60 4.61 -3.25
N MET A 191 24.59 5.83 -3.79
CA MET A 191 25.82 6.55 -4.13
C MET A 191 26.51 7.08 -2.89
N TYR A 192 25.77 7.48 -1.85
CA TYR A 192 26.35 7.94 -0.58
C TYR A 192 27.28 6.88 0.02
N GLY A 193 26.83 5.63 0.11
CA GLY A 193 27.68 4.54 0.65
C GLY A 193 28.91 4.25 -0.23
N ILE A 194 28.80 4.34 -1.55
CA ILE A 194 29.96 4.17 -2.44
C ILE A 194 30.94 5.32 -2.24
N LEU A 195 30.45 6.57 -2.23
CA LEU A 195 31.25 7.77 -2.05
C LEU A 195 32.00 7.72 -0.72
N GLU A 196 31.31 7.44 0.39
CA GLU A 196 31.91 7.29 1.71
C GLU A 196 33.03 6.25 1.72
N TYR A 197 32.80 5.07 1.13
CA TYR A 197 33.79 4.01 1.09
C TYR A 197 35.04 4.41 0.29
N ILE A 198 34.86 4.93 -0.94
CA ILE A 198 36.00 5.28 -1.80
C ILE A 198 36.72 6.54 -1.33
N TRP A 199 36.04 7.45 -0.62
CA TRP A 199 36.64 8.68 -0.10
C TRP A 199 37.80 8.40 0.86
N ASN A 200 37.68 7.33 1.64
CA ASN A 200 38.69 6.90 2.61
C ASN A 200 39.90 6.19 1.97
N ILE A 201 39.89 5.94 0.65
CA ILE A 201 40.98 5.27 -0.06
C ILE A 201 41.87 6.32 -0.76
N PRO A 202 43.18 6.39 -0.44
CA PRO A 202 44.06 7.45 -0.94
C PRO A 202 44.08 7.62 -2.47
N SER A 203 44.02 6.53 -3.23
CA SER A 203 44.05 6.56 -4.70
C SER A 203 42.81 7.21 -5.31
N TYR A 204 41.64 7.07 -4.68
CA TYR A 204 40.39 7.68 -5.14
C TYR A 204 40.29 9.13 -4.67
N HIS A 205 40.72 9.40 -3.43
CA HIS A 205 40.77 10.75 -2.89
C HIS A 205 41.68 11.67 -3.70
N ALA A 206 42.83 11.16 -4.17
CA ALA A 206 43.70 11.90 -5.08
C ALA A 206 43.00 12.28 -6.40
N GLU A 207 42.17 11.39 -6.95
CA GLU A 207 41.38 11.69 -8.15
C GLU A 207 40.29 12.72 -7.88
N PHE A 208 39.62 12.69 -6.71
CA PHE A 208 38.67 13.76 -6.34
C PHE A 208 39.34 15.13 -6.26
N LYS A 209 40.55 15.22 -5.66
CA LYS A 209 41.33 16.48 -5.65
C LYS A 209 41.69 16.94 -7.05
N LYS A 210 42.04 16.00 -7.94
CA LYS A 210 42.33 16.31 -9.34
C LYS A 210 41.11 16.86 -10.07
N LEU A 211 39.93 16.26 -9.85
CA LEU A 211 38.66 16.73 -10.43
C LEU A 211 38.27 18.13 -9.94
N ASP A 212 38.56 18.46 -8.68
CA ASP A 212 38.37 19.82 -8.14
C ASP A 212 39.28 20.84 -8.85
N GLU A 213 40.58 20.56 -8.96
CA GLU A 213 41.52 21.44 -9.66
C GLU A 213 41.19 21.59 -11.15
N GLU A 214 40.88 20.50 -11.85
CA GLU A 214 40.38 20.52 -13.23
C GLU A 214 39.11 21.40 -13.35
N GLY A 215 38.20 21.28 -12.38
CA GLY A 215 36.98 22.08 -12.30
C GLY A 215 37.23 23.57 -12.09
N LYS A 216 38.17 23.95 -11.22
CA LYS A 216 38.57 25.35 -10.98
C LYS A 216 39.14 26.00 -12.22
N ILE A 217 40.01 25.29 -12.94
CA ILE A 217 40.60 25.77 -14.19
C ILE A 217 39.52 25.95 -15.25
N GLN A 218 38.63 24.97 -15.40
CA GLN A 218 37.51 25.04 -16.35
C GLN A 218 36.60 26.23 -16.06
N TYR A 219 36.29 26.48 -14.79
CA TYR A 219 35.46 27.63 -14.40
C TYR A 219 36.14 28.96 -14.74
N LYS A 220 37.43 29.13 -14.42
CA LYS A 220 38.17 30.36 -14.73
C LYS A 220 38.25 30.65 -16.24
N ARG A 221 38.38 29.60 -17.05
CA ARG A 221 38.56 29.73 -18.50
C ARG A 221 37.24 29.93 -19.26
N ASP A 222 36.27 29.06 -18.97
CA ASP A 222 35.06 28.93 -19.79
C ASP A 222 33.78 29.37 -19.04
N MET A 223 33.89 29.80 -17.78
CA MET A 223 32.74 30.13 -16.90
C MET A 223 31.75 28.95 -16.73
N VAL A 224 32.24 27.72 -16.88
CA VAL A 224 31.41 26.49 -16.77
C VAL A 224 31.71 25.77 -15.45
N PHE A 225 30.68 25.58 -14.63
CA PHE A 225 30.77 24.70 -13.47
C PHE A 225 30.87 23.22 -13.89
N SER A 226 31.91 22.54 -13.42
CA SER A 226 32.10 21.10 -13.59
C SER A 226 31.10 20.29 -12.76
N SER A 227 31.14 18.96 -12.88
CA SER A 227 30.22 18.07 -12.15
C SER A 227 30.41 18.15 -10.63
N PHE A 228 31.59 18.55 -10.14
CA PHE A 228 31.90 18.58 -8.71
C PHE A 228 31.16 19.72 -7.97
N PRO A 229 31.25 21.01 -8.37
CA PRO A 229 30.44 22.07 -7.75
C PRO A 229 28.92 21.83 -7.89
N ARG A 230 28.48 21.29 -9.03
CA ARG A 230 27.05 20.94 -9.24
C ARG A 230 26.59 19.84 -8.28
N PHE A 231 27.42 18.82 -8.07
CA PHE A 231 27.17 17.77 -7.09
C PHE A 231 27.02 18.35 -5.67
N ILE A 232 27.92 19.25 -5.25
CA ILE A 232 27.84 19.91 -3.94
C ILE A 232 26.54 20.72 -3.83
N ASN A 233 26.19 21.50 -4.85
CA ASN A 233 24.94 22.27 -4.85
C ASN A 233 23.71 21.37 -4.73
N LEU A 234 23.68 20.23 -5.43
CA LEU A 234 22.59 19.26 -5.32
C LEU A 234 22.54 18.58 -3.96
N LEU A 235 23.68 18.30 -3.33
CA LEU A 235 23.72 17.78 -1.96
C LEU A 235 23.12 18.76 -0.96
N ILE A 236 23.49 20.04 -1.05
CA ILE A 236 22.96 21.09 -0.17
C ILE A 236 21.45 21.18 -0.37
N ASN A 237 20.98 21.28 -1.62
CA ASN A 237 19.56 21.35 -1.93
C ASN A 237 18.77 20.13 -1.44
N ASP A 238 19.30 18.93 -1.66
CA ASP A 238 18.68 17.70 -1.15
C ASP A 238 18.60 17.70 0.37
N SER A 239 19.66 18.14 1.06
CA SER A 239 19.69 18.18 2.53
C SER A 239 18.68 19.18 3.11
N THR A 240 18.57 20.37 2.54
CA THR A 240 17.59 21.38 2.95
C THR A 240 16.17 20.87 2.70
N TYR A 241 15.90 20.37 1.49
CA TYR A 241 14.58 19.87 1.13
C TYR A 241 14.13 18.70 2.02
N LEU A 242 15.00 17.71 2.24
CA LEU A 242 14.66 16.54 3.06
C LEU A 242 14.43 16.92 4.53
N LEU A 243 15.17 17.90 5.06
CA LEU A 243 14.96 18.41 6.41
C LEU A 243 13.61 19.14 6.53
N ASP A 244 13.30 20.03 5.58
CA ASP A 244 12.05 20.78 5.57
C ASP A 244 10.83 19.85 5.46
N GLU A 245 10.88 18.87 4.55
CA GLU A 245 9.82 17.86 4.43
C GLU A 245 9.67 17.04 5.72
N ALA A 246 10.78 16.62 6.34
CA ALA A 246 10.73 15.85 7.59
C ALA A 246 10.05 16.65 8.71
N LEU A 247 10.43 17.91 8.89
CA LEU A 247 9.82 18.81 9.87
C LEU A 247 8.33 19.05 9.58
N GLN A 248 7.95 19.23 8.32
CA GLN A 248 6.55 19.38 7.93
C GLN A 248 5.73 18.11 8.21
N LYS A 249 6.26 16.92 7.89
CA LYS A 249 5.57 15.65 8.20
C LYS A 249 5.46 15.43 9.71
N GLU A 250 6.45 15.83 10.49
CA GLU A 250 6.38 15.76 11.95
C GLU A 250 5.28 16.66 12.52
N GLN A 251 5.16 17.90 12.05
CA GLN A 251 4.05 18.79 12.43
C GLN A 251 2.69 18.16 12.06
N ASN A 252 2.57 17.59 10.86
CA ASN A 252 1.35 16.90 10.44
C ASN A 252 1.04 15.70 11.34
N LEU A 253 2.03 14.90 11.76
CA LEU A 253 1.83 13.78 12.68
C LEU A 253 1.30 14.26 14.04
N GLN A 254 1.82 15.38 14.56
CA GLN A 254 1.31 15.98 15.79
C GLN A 254 -0.14 16.44 15.61
N GLN A 255 -0.45 17.09 14.49
CA GLN A 255 -1.80 17.55 14.17
C GLN A 255 -2.79 16.38 14.00
N TYR A 256 -2.42 15.34 13.26
CA TYR A 256 -3.24 14.13 13.13
C TYR A 256 -3.43 13.42 14.47
N GLY A 257 -2.40 13.42 15.32
CA GLY A 257 -2.51 12.92 16.69
C GLY A 257 -3.51 13.69 17.53
N TYR A 258 -3.52 15.02 17.43
CA TYR A 258 -4.51 15.88 18.08
C TYR A 258 -5.93 15.62 17.57
N PHE A 259 -6.13 15.52 16.25
CA PHE A 259 -7.43 15.20 15.67
C PHE A 259 -7.93 13.82 16.11
N ALA A 260 -7.07 12.80 16.07
CA ALA A 260 -7.43 11.46 16.53
C ALA A 260 -7.91 11.47 17.99
N LYS A 261 -7.20 12.19 18.87
CA LYS A 261 -7.60 12.37 20.27
C LYS A 261 -8.99 12.99 20.39
N ASN A 262 -9.23 14.10 19.70
CA ASN A 262 -10.52 14.80 19.76
C ASN A 262 -11.67 13.98 19.18
N TYR A 263 -11.44 13.26 18.08
CA TYR A 263 -12.45 12.37 17.50
C TYR A 263 -12.78 11.21 18.43
N ASN A 264 -11.81 10.64 19.14
CA ASN A 264 -12.07 9.60 20.13
C ASN A 264 -12.91 10.12 21.31
N ILE A 265 -12.60 11.32 21.81
CA ILE A 265 -13.39 11.97 22.86
C ILE A 265 -14.83 12.17 22.38
N MET A 266 -15.02 12.80 21.22
CA MET A 266 -16.36 13.06 20.66
C MET A 266 -17.13 11.76 20.41
N ALA A 267 -16.49 10.74 19.82
CA ALA A 267 -17.13 9.46 19.57
C ALA A 267 -17.59 8.78 20.86
N ASN A 268 -16.77 8.80 21.91
CA ASN A 268 -17.13 8.26 23.21
C ASN A 268 -18.33 8.99 23.82
N GLU A 269 -18.32 10.33 23.82
CA GLU A 269 -19.43 11.13 24.36
C GLU A 269 -20.71 10.96 23.54
N THR A 270 -20.63 10.97 22.20
CA THR A 270 -21.80 10.78 21.32
C THR A 270 -22.44 9.40 21.53
N VAL A 271 -21.64 8.33 21.56
CA VAL A 271 -22.16 6.97 21.79
C VAL A 271 -22.68 6.82 23.23
N HIS A 272 -22.06 7.48 24.20
CA HIS A 272 -22.56 7.49 25.58
C HIS A 272 -23.92 8.19 25.69
N VAL A 273 -24.12 9.34 25.02
CA VAL A 273 -25.45 9.99 24.95
C VAL A 273 -26.48 9.09 24.28
N LEU A 274 -26.14 8.41 23.19
CA LEU A 274 -27.03 7.43 22.56
C LEU A 274 -27.40 6.30 23.53
N CYS A 275 -26.43 5.75 24.26
CA CYS A 275 -26.66 4.75 25.30
C CYS A 275 -27.60 5.26 26.40
N TYR A 276 -27.42 6.52 26.83
CA TYR A 276 -28.25 7.13 27.85
C TYR A 276 -29.70 7.32 27.38
N VAL A 277 -29.90 7.85 26.17
CA VAL A 277 -31.24 8.11 25.61
C VAL A 277 -31.98 6.80 25.31
N THR A 278 -31.31 5.82 24.73
CA THR A 278 -31.93 4.54 24.34
C THR A 278 -32.36 3.68 25.53
N LYS A 279 -31.81 3.93 26.72
CA LYS A 279 -32.19 3.23 27.95
C LYS A 279 -33.66 3.42 28.30
N ASP A 280 -34.17 4.65 28.14
CA ASP A 280 -35.53 5.03 28.52
C ASP A 280 -36.43 5.26 27.30
N ILE A 281 -35.86 5.60 26.14
CA ILE A 281 -36.60 5.96 24.93
C ILE A 281 -36.14 5.07 23.76
N SER A 282 -36.89 3.98 23.48
CA SER A 282 -36.59 3.06 22.37
C SER A 282 -37.35 3.37 21.08
N ARG A 283 -38.62 3.80 21.19
CA ARG A 283 -39.57 3.92 20.08
C ARG A 283 -39.08 4.71 18.86
N PRO A 284 -38.42 5.89 18.99
CA PRO A 284 -37.94 6.63 17.83
C PRO A 284 -36.85 5.90 17.03
N PHE A 285 -36.00 5.13 17.72
CA PHE A 285 -34.91 4.37 17.09
C PHE A 285 -35.42 3.11 16.37
N ALA A 286 -36.55 2.57 16.83
CA ALA A 286 -37.23 1.43 16.20
C ALA A 286 -38.24 1.84 15.10
N SER A 287 -38.31 3.13 14.75
CA SER A 287 -39.22 3.58 13.68
C SER A 287 -38.75 3.10 12.29
N PRO A 288 -39.66 2.88 11.32
CA PRO A 288 -39.30 2.34 10.00
C PRO A 288 -38.24 3.13 9.23
N CYS A 289 -38.12 4.45 9.44
CA CYS A 289 -37.10 5.26 8.79
C CYS A 289 -35.72 5.21 9.47
N MET A 290 -35.64 4.78 10.73
CA MET A 290 -34.41 4.79 11.54
C MET A 290 -33.84 3.39 11.78
N ILE A 291 -34.68 2.37 11.88
CA ILE A 291 -34.34 1.06 12.44
C ILE A 291 -33.17 0.38 11.71
N ASP A 292 -33.21 0.31 10.38
CA ASP A 292 -32.14 -0.26 9.55
C ASP A 292 -30.84 0.54 9.65
N GLY A 293 -30.96 1.87 9.77
CA GLY A 293 -29.81 2.75 9.96
C GLY A 293 -29.13 2.52 11.31
N MET A 294 -29.93 2.35 12.36
CA MET A 294 -29.43 2.10 13.71
C MET A 294 -28.78 0.72 13.84
N ALA A 295 -29.41 -0.33 13.27
CA ALA A 295 -28.85 -1.67 13.20
C ALA A 295 -27.51 -1.70 12.46
N ALA A 296 -27.44 -1.10 11.27
CA ALA A 296 -26.22 -1.02 10.48
C ALA A 296 -25.11 -0.23 11.20
N PHE A 297 -25.47 0.86 11.89
CA PHE A 297 -24.54 1.64 12.72
C PHE A 297 -23.93 0.78 13.82
N LEU A 298 -24.74 0.08 14.62
CA LEU A 298 -24.23 -0.73 15.72
C LEU A 298 -23.36 -1.88 15.21
N ASN A 299 -23.81 -2.59 14.17
CA ASN A 299 -23.06 -3.71 13.60
C ASN A 299 -21.71 -3.23 13.05
N TYR A 300 -21.69 -2.10 12.35
CA TYR A 300 -20.45 -1.48 11.86
C TYR A 300 -19.46 -1.21 12.99
N PHE A 301 -19.90 -0.61 14.09
CA PHE A 301 -19.04 -0.36 15.25
C PHE A 301 -18.52 -1.67 15.86
N LEU A 302 -19.39 -2.66 16.00
CA LEU A 302 -19.04 -3.95 16.59
C LEU A 302 -17.96 -4.68 15.75
N VAL A 303 -18.05 -4.65 14.42
CA VAL A 303 -17.02 -5.21 13.51
C VAL A 303 -15.66 -4.56 13.70
N HIS A 304 -15.60 -3.24 13.90
CA HIS A 304 -14.34 -2.50 14.05
C HIS A 304 -13.73 -2.67 15.45
N LEU A 305 -14.55 -2.84 16.49
CA LEU A 305 -14.07 -2.91 17.87
C LEU A 305 -13.79 -4.35 18.35
N VAL A 306 -14.62 -5.31 17.95
CA VAL A 306 -14.56 -6.70 18.42
C VAL A 306 -14.11 -7.65 17.30
N GLY A 307 -14.53 -7.36 16.07
CA GLY A 307 -14.36 -8.21 14.90
C GLY A 307 -12.95 -8.21 14.29
N PRO A 308 -12.79 -8.71 13.04
CA PRO A 308 -11.49 -8.90 12.40
C PRO A 308 -10.72 -7.59 12.19
N LYS A 309 -11.45 -6.48 11.99
CA LYS A 309 -10.88 -5.14 11.77
C LYS A 309 -10.24 -4.53 13.01
N ARG A 310 -10.45 -5.09 14.22
CA ARG A 310 -9.77 -4.61 15.44
C ARG A 310 -8.25 -4.62 15.32
N ARG A 311 -7.70 -5.49 14.46
CA ARG A 311 -6.24 -5.60 14.24
C ARG A 311 -5.64 -4.38 13.55
N GLU A 312 -6.48 -3.58 12.88
CA GLU A 312 -6.10 -2.31 12.25
C GLU A 312 -5.94 -1.20 13.30
N LEU A 313 -6.61 -1.34 14.46
CA LEU A 313 -6.59 -0.39 15.57
C LEU A 313 -5.41 -0.64 16.53
N LYS A 314 -4.19 -0.71 15.98
CA LYS A 314 -2.97 -0.84 16.79
C LYS A 314 -2.35 0.54 17.01
N VAL A 315 -2.55 1.05 18.21
CA VAL A 315 -1.90 2.27 18.69
C VAL A 315 -0.97 1.90 19.84
N SER A 316 0.23 2.47 19.88
CA SER A 316 1.23 2.19 20.92
C SER A 316 0.77 2.63 22.31
N ASP A 317 0.01 3.72 22.39
CA ASP A 317 -0.51 4.28 23.64
C ASP A 317 -1.98 4.70 23.45
N PHE A 318 -2.89 3.92 24.02
CA PHE A 318 -4.33 4.20 23.98
C PHE A 318 -4.70 5.45 24.78
N GLN A 319 -4.01 5.71 25.90
CA GLN A 319 -4.32 6.81 26.81
C GLN A 319 -3.98 8.16 26.17
N LYS A 320 -2.84 8.25 25.48
CA LYS A 320 -2.42 9.46 24.76
C LYS A 320 -3.50 10.02 23.82
N TYR A 321 -4.26 9.12 23.18
CA TYR A 321 -5.30 9.48 22.22
C TYR A 321 -6.72 9.33 22.77
N ASN A 322 -6.90 9.17 24.08
CA ASN A 322 -8.22 8.95 24.72
C ASN A 322 -9.04 7.83 24.04
N PHE A 323 -8.37 6.82 23.49
CA PHE A 323 -9.06 5.72 22.83
C PHE A 323 -9.43 4.65 23.86
N GLU A 324 -10.70 4.60 24.24
CA GLU A 324 -11.25 3.70 25.26
C GLU A 324 -12.16 2.63 24.64
N PRO A 325 -11.63 1.69 23.82
CA PRO A 325 -12.46 0.75 23.06
C PRO A 325 -13.36 -0.12 23.94
N ARG A 326 -12.90 -0.49 25.16
CA ARG A 326 -13.69 -1.27 26.11
C ARG A 326 -14.95 -0.52 26.54
N LYS A 327 -14.83 0.77 26.88
CA LYS A 327 -15.96 1.62 27.26
C LYS A 327 -16.94 1.78 26.10
N LEU A 328 -16.42 1.98 24.90
CA LEU A 328 -17.23 2.11 23.69
C LEU A 328 -18.02 0.83 23.39
N VAL A 329 -17.38 -0.35 23.47
CA VAL A 329 -18.06 -1.64 23.30
C VAL A 329 -19.17 -1.82 24.34
N VAL A 330 -18.92 -1.54 25.62
CA VAL A 330 -19.95 -1.65 26.66
C VAL A 330 -21.15 -0.77 26.36
N ASN A 331 -20.94 0.49 25.93
CA ASN A 331 -22.04 1.38 25.55
C ASN A 331 -22.80 0.85 24.33
N ILE A 332 -22.10 0.37 23.29
CA ILE A 332 -22.73 -0.21 22.09
C ILE A 332 -23.58 -1.44 22.46
N LEU A 333 -23.05 -2.36 23.28
CA LEU A 333 -23.78 -3.54 23.74
C LEU A 333 -24.98 -3.19 24.62
N SER A 334 -24.87 -2.13 25.42
CA SER A 334 -26.01 -1.60 26.19
C SER A 334 -27.13 -1.05 25.30
N ILE A 335 -26.78 -0.40 24.19
CA ILE A 335 -27.75 0.06 23.19
C ILE A 335 -28.44 -1.13 22.52
N TYR A 336 -27.69 -2.17 22.14
CA TYR A 336 -28.28 -3.42 21.63
C TYR A 336 -29.30 -4.01 22.59
N LEU A 337 -28.96 -4.12 23.89
CA LEU A 337 -29.87 -4.67 24.90
C LEU A 337 -31.11 -3.79 25.13
N SER A 338 -30.94 -2.46 25.05
CA SER A 338 -32.04 -1.51 25.26
C SER A 338 -33.05 -1.55 24.11
N LEU A 339 -32.56 -1.51 22.87
CA LEU A 339 -33.39 -1.52 21.66
C LEU A 339 -33.84 -2.93 21.26
N GLY A 340 -33.05 -3.96 21.61
CA GLY A 340 -33.33 -5.37 21.31
C GLY A 340 -34.53 -5.95 22.04
N LYS A 341 -35.22 -5.16 22.86
CA LYS A 341 -36.56 -5.52 23.37
C LYS A 341 -37.57 -5.59 22.23
N GLU A 342 -37.45 -4.69 21.25
CA GLU A 342 -38.30 -4.63 20.07
C GLU A 342 -37.90 -5.70 19.05
N ASP A 343 -38.86 -6.50 18.61
CA ASP A 343 -38.63 -7.60 17.65
C ASP A 343 -38.20 -7.07 16.27
N ASP A 344 -38.77 -5.96 15.83
CA ASP A 344 -38.43 -5.35 14.55
C ASP A 344 -36.95 -4.93 14.52
N PHE A 345 -36.39 -4.51 15.67
CA PHE A 345 -34.97 -4.15 15.77
C PHE A 345 -34.08 -5.39 15.70
N CYS A 346 -34.49 -6.49 16.35
CA CYS A 346 -33.80 -7.77 16.24
C CYS A 346 -33.71 -8.22 14.76
N ARG A 347 -34.83 -8.13 14.03
CA ARG A 347 -34.89 -8.45 12.60
C ARG A 347 -34.00 -7.54 11.76
N ALA A 348 -33.97 -6.23 12.04
CA ALA A 348 -33.08 -5.30 11.34
C ALA A 348 -31.59 -5.60 11.54
N ILE A 349 -31.19 -6.03 12.75
CA ILE A 349 -29.80 -6.41 13.07
C ILE A 349 -29.33 -7.57 12.20
N VAL A 350 -30.12 -8.64 12.13
CA VAL A 350 -29.75 -9.87 11.43
C VAL A 350 -29.86 -9.73 9.91
N LYS A 351 -30.71 -8.82 9.42
CA LYS A 351 -30.87 -8.48 7.99
C LYS A 351 -29.67 -7.75 7.41
N ASP A 352 -28.83 -7.10 8.22
CA ASP A 352 -27.65 -6.38 7.75
C ASP A 352 -26.52 -7.34 7.31
N GLY A 353 -26.62 -7.84 6.08
CA GLY A 353 -25.64 -8.75 5.48
C GLY A 353 -24.24 -8.17 5.26
N ARG A 354 -24.00 -6.88 5.55
CA ARG A 354 -22.67 -6.25 5.40
C ARG A 354 -21.79 -6.45 6.63
N SER A 355 -22.38 -6.42 7.82
CA SER A 355 -21.64 -6.38 9.08
C SER A 355 -22.08 -7.43 10.09
N TYR A 356 -23.31 -7.94 10.00
CA TYR A 356 -23.80 -8.98 10.91
C TYR A 356 -23.07 -10.32 10.69
N SER A 357 -22.72 -11.00 11.79
CA SER A 357 -22.26 -12.40 11.80
C SER A 357 -22.42 -12.99 13.20
N THR A 358 -22.85 -14.24 13.31
CA THR A 358 -23.05 -14.90 14.62
C THR A 358 -21.74 -14.96 15.41
N GLU A 359 -20.61 -15.15 14.73
CA GLU A 359 -19.27 -15.18 15.34
C GLU A 359 -18.90 -13.84 16.00
N LEU A 360 -19.35 -12.72 15.44
CA LEU A 360 -19.08 -11.39 15.99
C LEU A 360 -19.76 -11.18 17.34
N PHE A 361 -21.00 -11.64 17.48
CA PHE A 361 -21.76 -11.56 18.72
C PHE A 361 -21.18 -12.51 19.78
N GLN A 362 -20.73 -13.70 19.36
CA GLN A 362 -20.03 -14.62 20.27
C GLN A 362 -18.70 -14.04 20.76
N ALA A 363 -17.91 -13.43 19.87
CA ALA A 363 -16.68 -12.73 20.24
C ALA A 363 -16.94 -11.54 21.20
N SER A 364 -18.13 -10.96 21.16
CA SER A 364 -18.54 -9.89 22.07
C SER A 364 -18.78 -10.40 23.48
N ILE A 365 -19.34 -11.60 23.63
CA ILE A 365 -19.42 -12.30 24.94
C ILE A 365 -18.02 -12.55 25.50
N GLU A 366 -17.12 -13.14 24.70
CA GLU A 366 -15.75 -13.43 25.15
C GLU A 366 -15.00 -12.16 25.60
N LEU A 367 -15.30 -11.01 25.00
CA LEU A 367 -14.73 -9.73 25.40
C LEU A 367 -15.35 -9.22 26.70
N LEU A 368 -16.67 -9.31 26.85
CA LEU A 368 -17.39 -8.92 28.08
C LEU A 368 -16.94 -9.76 29.28
N GLU A 369 -16.74 -11.07 29.11
CA GLU A 369 -16.27 -11.97 30.17
C GLU A 369 -14.87 -11.60 30.69
N ARG A 370 -14.06 -10.92 29.87
CA ARG A 370 -12.74 -10.40 30.27
C ARG A 370 -12.82 -9.05 30.98
N ILE A 371 -14.00 -8.46 31.13
CA ILE A 371 -14.23 -7.20 31.84
C ILE A 371 -14.85 -7.54 33.19
N GLU A 372 -14.14 -7.21 34.27
CA GLU A 372 -14.60 -7.48 35.64
C GLU A 372 -15.93 -6.76 35.95
N GLY A 373 -16.82 -7.43 36.70
CA GLY A 373 -18.07 -6.84 37.20
C GLY A 373 -19.18 -6.66 36.14
N ARG A 374 -19.23 -7.52 35.12
CA ARG A 374 -20.22 -7.45 34.01
C ARG A 374 -21.01 -8.75 33.78
N GLN A 375 -21.06 -9.65 34.76
CA GLN A 375 -21.68 -10.97 34.59
C GLN A 375 -23.17 -10.91 34.25
N ASP A 376 -23.90 -9.95 34.81
CA ASP A 376 -25.33 -9.77 34.51
C ASP A 376 -25.56 -9.39 33.05
N MET A 377 -24.77 -8.44 32.53
CA MET A 377 -24.80 -8.05 31.12
C MET A 377 -24.42 -9.21 30.19
N VAL A 378 -23.46 -10.05 30.57
CA VAL A 378 -23.11 -11.26 29.81
C VAL A 378 -24.31 -12.19 29.68
N ASN A 379 -25.03 -12.42 30.79
CA ASN A 379 -26.21 -13.27 30.78
C ASN A 379 -27.33 -12.67 29.93
N GLU A 380 -27.62 -11.38 30.07
CA GLU A 380 -28.60 -10.67 29.24
C GLU A 380 -28.26 -10.76 27.75
N PHE A 381 -26.99 -10.57 27.40
CA PHE A 381 -26.54 -10.62 26.01
C PHE A 381 -26.60 -12.02 25.41
N ARG A 382 -26.38 -13.09 26.20
CA ARG A 382 -26.59 -14.48 25.75
C ARG A 382 -28.06 -14.76 25.42
N HIS A 383 -28.99 -14.27 26.24
CA HIS A 383 -30.43 -14.38 25.94
C HIS A 383 -30.79 -13.58 24.68
N PHE A 384 -30.20 -12.40 24.52
CA PHE A 384 -30.39 -11.58 23.33
C PHE A 384 -29.89 -12.28 22.06
N ILE A 385 -28.70 -12.89 22.07
CA ILE A 385 -28.18 -13.68 20.93
C ILE A 385 -29.13 -14.82 20.57
N THR A 386 -29.67 -15.52 21.57
CA THR A 386 -30.65 -16.60 21.32
C THR A 386 -31.91 -16.08 20.61
N ARG A 387 -32.32 -14.83 20.87
CA ARG A 387 -33.41 -14.18 20.12
C ARG A 387 -32.99 -13.82 18.71
N LEU A 388 -31.77 -13.31 18.51
CA LEU A 388 -31.23 -13.01 17.18
C LEU A 388 -31.15 -14.27 16.31
N ASP A 389 -30.69 -15.39 16.86
CA ASP A 389 -30.59 -16.67 16.13
C ASP A 389 -31.97 -17.12 15.61
N LYS A 390 -33.03 -16.96 16.41
CA LYS A 390 -34.40 -17.26 15.97
C LYS A 390 -34.83 -16.39 14.78
N TRP A 391 -34.57 -15.09 14.86
CA TRP A 391 -34.90 -14.15 13.78
C TRP A 391 -34.05 -14.38 12.53
N TYR A 392 -32.79 -14.77 12.69
CA TYR A 392 -31.90 -15.10 11.58
C TYR A 392 -32.39 -16.32 10.79
N GLU A 393 -32.75 -17.41 11.48
CA GLU A 393 -33.31 -18.59 10.83
C GLU A 393 -34.67 -18.28 10.17
N GLN A 394 -35.50 -17.46 10.82
CA GLN A 394 -36.78 -17.04 10.24
C GLN A 394 -36.58 -16.21 8.96
N LEU A 395 -35.70 -15.21 8.96
CA LEU A 395 -35.40 -14.41 7.77
C LEU A 395 -34.85 -15.25 6.63
N LYS A 396 -33.98 -16.21 6.94
CA LYS A 396 -33.40 -17.11 5.93
C LYS A 396 -34.46 -17.95 5.24
N LEU A 397 -35.48 -18.41 5.98
CA LEU A 397 -36.64 -19.08 5.40
C LEU A 397 -37.48 -18.11 4.55
N GLU A 398 -37.76 -16.91 5.06
CA GLU A 398 -38.51 -15.88 4.36
C GLU A 398 -37.85 -15.48 3.02
N GLU A 399 -36.53 -15.30 2.98
CA GLU A 399 -35.77 -14.96 1.77
C GLU A 399 -35.76 -16.09 0.74
N GLN A 400 -35.76 -17.35 1.17
CA GLN A 400 -35.80 -18.50 0.26
C GLN A 400 -37.17 -18.67 -0.42
N GLU A 401 -38.24 -18.29 0.27
CA GLU A 401 -39.61 -18.40 -0.23
C GLU A 401 -40.05 -17.16 -1.02
N MET A 402 -39.32 -16.04 -0.92
CA MET A 402 -39.69 -14.78 -1.55
C MET A 402 -39.32 -14.75 -3.04
N PRO A 403 -40.30 -14.56 -3.95
CA PRO A 403 -40.03 -14.34 -5.37
C PRO A 403 -39.44 -12.95 -5.63
N GLU A 404 -38.65 -12.82 -6.70
CA GLU A 404 -38.08 -11.53 -7.10
C GLU A 404 -39.20 -10.52 -7.45
N PRO A 405 -39.21 -9.34 -6.81
CA PRO A 405 -40.19 -8.31 -7.13
C PRO A 405 -39.97 -7.71 -8.52
N PRO A 406 -41.05 -7.38 -9.26
CA PRO A 406 -40.96 -6.54 -10.46
C PRO A 406 -40.23 -5.21 -10.20
N ASP A 407 -39.43 -4.77 -11.18
CA ASP A 407 -38.63 -3.53 -11.08
C ASP A 407 -39.46 -2.28 -10.71
N GLU A 408 -40.72 -2.21 -11.16
CA GLU A 408 -41.64 -1.11 -10.87
C GLU A 408 -42.08 -1.03 -9.39
N PHE A 409 -41.93 -2.13 -8.63
CA PHE A 409 -42.23 -2.19 -7.21
C PHE A 409 -41.01 -1.89 -6.34
N LEU A 410 -39.82 -1.80 -6.94
CA LEU A 410 -38.58 -1.51 -6.23
C LEU A 410 -38.38 -0.01 -6.04
N ASP A 411 -37.97 0.38 -4.84
CA ASP A 411 -37.57 1.74 -4.54
C ASP A 411 -36.29 2.09 -5.33
N PRO A 412 -36.24 3.22 -6.05
CA PRO A 412 -35.11 3.57 -6.91
C PRO A 412 -33.83 3.97 -6.16
N ILE A 413 -33.89 4.17 -4.83
CA ILE A 413 -32.74 4.50 -3.97
C ILE A 413 -32.30 3.28 -3.17
N SER A 414 -33.24 2.60 -2.51
CA SER A 414 -32.90 1.45 -1.65
C SER A 414 -32.84 0.12 -2.41
N CYS A 415 -33.42 0.05 -3.62
CA CYS A 415 -33.55 -1.16 -4.44
C CYS A 415 -34.24 -2.32 -3.70
N VAL A 416 -35.18 -1.99 -2.81
CA VAL A 416 -36.01 -2.94 -2.05
C VAL A 416 -37.48 -2.66 -2.37
N LEU A 417 -38.32 -3.69 -2.23
CA LEU A 417 -39.77 -3.59 -2.39
C LEU A 417 -40.33 -2.38 -1.60
N MET A 418 -41.07 -1.50 -2.28
CA MET A 418 -41.74 -0.36 -1.67
C MET A 418 -42.95 -0.81 -0.86
N VAL A 419 -43.00 -0.45 0.42
CA VAL A 419 -44.14 -0.79 1.28
C VAL A 419 -45.22 0.29 1.24
N ASP A 420 -44.80 1.57 1.34
CA ASP A 420 -45.67 2.74 1.25
C ASP A 420 -45.13 3.69 0.17
N PRO A 421 -45.47 3.47 -1.11
CA PRO A 421 -44.95 4.28 -2.21
C PRO A 421 -45.55 5.70 -2.18
N VAL A 422 -44.68 6.70 -2.30
CA VAL A 422 -45.01 8.13 -2.36
C VAL A 422 -44.33 8.78 -3.56
N LYS A 423 -45.02 9.71 -4.20
CA LYS A 423 -44.51 10.51 -5.32
C LYS A 423 -43.93 11.83 -4.81
N LEU A 424 -42.73 12.14 -5.29
CA LEU A 424 -42.07 13.41 -5.06
C LEU A 424 -42.61 14.46 -6.05
N PRO A 425 -43.05 15.64 -5.58
CA PRO A 425 -43.74 16.61 -6.43
C PRO A 425 -42.85 17.25 -7.50
N SER A 426 -41.57 17.49 -7.19
CA SER A 426 -40.65 18.20 -8.11
C SER A 426 -40.02 17.27 -9.14
N SER A 427 -39.51 16.09 -8.72
CA SER A 427 -38.89 15.13 -9.63
C SER A 427 -39.89 14.18 -10.29
N GLY A 428 -41.10 14.05 -9.75
CA GLY A 428 -42.11 13.09 -10.19
C GLY A 428 -41.76 11.64 -9.91
N LYS A 429 -40.62 11.36 -9.25
CA LYS A 429 -40.17 10.01 -8.91
C LYS A 429 -41.00 9.43 -7.77
N ILE A 430 -41.21 8.12 -7.81
CA ILE A 430 -41.89 7.36 -6.75
C ILE A 430 -40.82 6.65 -5.92
N VAL A 431 -40.91 6.80 -4.60
CA VAL A 431 -40.00 6.22 -3.61
C VAL A 431 -40.81 5.69 -2.43
N CYS A 432 -40.23 4.82 -1.61
CA CYS A 432 -40.85 4.43 -0.35
C CYS A 432 -40.83 5.60 0.65
N LYS A 433 -41.92 5.78 1.40
CA LYS A 433 -42.04 6.84 2.41
C LYS A 433 -40.93 6.79 3.46
N SER A 434 -40.57 5.60 3.93
CA SER A 434 -39.47 5.43 4.91
C SER A 434 -38.12 5.91 4.36
N THR A 435 -37.84 5.63 3.08
CA THR A 435 -36.63 6.06 2.37
C THR A 435 -36.54 7.58 2.32
N ILE A 436 -37.60 8.26 1.87
CA ILE A 436 -37.61 9.73 1.77
C ILE A 436 -37.63 10.39 3.14
N SER A 437 -38.39 9.86 4.11
CA SER A 437 -38.37 10.35 5.49
C SER A 437 -36.95 10.33 6.06
N LYS A 438 -36.20 9.25 5.86
CA LYS A 438 -34.81 9.15 6.31
C LYS A 438 -33.90 10.17 5.65
N HIS A 439 -34.05 10.40 4.35
CA HIS A 439 -33.29 11.44 3.63
C HIS A 439 -33.54 12.83 4.21
N LEU A 440 -34.82 13.17 4.43
CA LEU A 440 -35.24 14.47 4.93
C LEU A 440 -34.86 14.75 6.38
N LEU A 441 -34.49 13.74 7.18
CA LEU A 441 -33.88 13.94 8.50
C LEU A 441 -32.50 14.61 8.43
N SER A 442 -31.82 14.52 7.27
CA SER A 442 -30.48 15.06 7.06
C SER A 442 -30.43 16.22 6.07
N ASP A 443 -31.21 16.16 4.98
CA ASP A 443 -31.24 17.18 3.93
C ASP A 443 -32.69 17.39 3.45
N GLU A 444 -33.24 18.59 3.64
CA GLU A 444 -34.63 18.95 3.28
C GLU A 444 -34.79 19.23 1.78
N LYS A 445 -34.30 18.30 0.94
CA LYS A 445 -34.31 18.41 -0.51
C LYS A 445 -34.76 17.12 -1.17
N ASP A 446 -35.17 17.21 -2.43
CA ASP A 446 -35.43 16.07 -3.27
C ASP A 446 -34.08 15.42 -3.67
N PRO A 447 -33.89 14.10 -3.46
CA PRO A 447 -32.62 13.43 -3.70
C PRO A 447 -32.22 13.35 -5.19
N PHE A 448 -33.15 13.54 -6.12
CA PHE A 448 -32.92 13.42 -7.56
C PHE A 448 -32.61 14.76 -8.23
N ASN A 449 -33.25 15.84 -7.79
CA ASN A 449 -33.10 17.17 -8.42
C ASN A 449 -32.62 18.27 -7.48
N ARG A 450 -32.46 17.98 -6.18
CA ARG A 450 -32.00 18.90 -5.11
C ARG A 450 -32.91 20.11 -4.86
N SER A 451 -34.15 20.09 -5.34
CA SER A 451 -35.15 21.12 -5.02
C SER A 451 -35.59 21.01 -3.56
N PRO A 452 -35.94 22.11 -2.88
CA PRO A 452 -36.46 22.05 -1.51
C PRO A 452 -37.68 21.12 -1.43
N LEU A 453 -37.71 20.26 -0.41
CA LEU A 453 -38.78 19.28 -0.21
C LEU A 453 -39.05 19.09 1.28
N ARG A 454 -40.33 19.10 1.65
CA ARG A 454 -40.80 18.75 2.99
C ARG A 454 -41.63 17.47 2.95
N LEU A 455 -41.66 16.74 4.07
CA LEU A 455 -42.32 15.44 4.14
C LEU A 455 -43.84 15.54 3.95
N ASP A 456 -44.47 16.64 4.34
CA ASP A 456 -45.90 16.91 4.14
C ASP A 456 -46.28 17.17 2.67
N GLN A 457 -45.30 17.43 1.80
CA GLN A 457 -45.51 17.68 0.38
C GLN A 457 -45.51 16.41 -0.47
N VAL A 458 -45.15 15.25 0.10
CA VAL A 458 -45.13 13.98 -0.65
C VAL A 458 -46.55 13.47 -0.89
N ILE A 459 -46.80 12.94 -2.09
CA ILE A 459 -48.14 12.54 -2.52
C ILE A 459 -48.25 11.01 -2.45
N PRO A 460 -49.15 10.42 -1.64
CA PRO A 460 -49.32 8.97 -1.58
C PRO A 460 -49.71 8.34 -2.93
N CYS A 461 -49.04 7.26 -3.33
CA CYS A 461 -49.34 6.51 -4.55
C CYS A 461 -50.23 5.31 -4.23
N ASN A 462 -51.51 5.56 -3.95
CA ASN A 462 -52.46 4.52 -3.53
C ASN A 462 -52.62 3.39 -4.56
N GLU A 463 -52.64 3.72 -5.86
CA GLU A 463 -52.79 2.74 -6.95
C GLU A 463 -51.63 1.74 -6.96
N LEU A 464 -50.38 2.23 -6.97
CA LEU A 464 -49.19 1.38 -6.92
C LEU A 464 -49.13 0.59 -5.61
N ARG A 465 -49.54 1.17 -4.49
CA ARG A 465 -49.59 0.48 -3.21
C ARG A 465 -50.54 -0.72 -3.25
N GLU A 466 -51.71 -0.59 -3.89
CA GLU A 466 -52.64 -1.72 -4.05
C GLU A 466 -52.12 -2.78 -5.04
N GLN A 467 -51.42 -2.38 -6.09
CA GLN A 467 -50.75 -3.32 -7.00
C GLN A 467 -49.67 -4.15 -6.27
N ILE A 468 -48.84 -3.49 -5.46
CA ILE A 468 -47.82 -4.16 -4.64
C ILE A 468 -48.49 -5.12 -3.65
N ARG A 469 -49.56 -4.70 -2.97
CA ARG A 469 -50.32 -5.55 -2.04
C ARG A 469 -50.94 -6.77 -2.72
N ALA A 470 -51.51 -6.60 -3.90
CA ALA A 470 -52.07 -7.70 -4.68
C ALA A 470 -50.98 -8.70 -5.06
N TRP A 471 -49.84 -8.23 -5.56
CA TRP A 471 -48.68 -9.07 -5.87
C TRP A 471 -48.15 -9.81 -4.64
N MET A 472 -48.06 -9.14 -3.48
CA MET A 472 -47.67 -9.79 -2.22
C MET A 472 -48.66 -10.90 -1.83
N LEU A 473 -49.96 -10.68 -1.98
CA LEU A 473 -51.00 -11.67 -1.65
C LEU A 473 -50.93 -12.90 -2.57
N GLU A 474 -50.77 -12.69 -3.89
CA GLU A 474 -50.61 -13.76 -4.88
C GLU A 474 -49.41 -14.65 -4.56
N ASN A 475 -48.33 -14.04 -4.08
CA ASN A 475 -47.09 -14.73 -3.72
C ASN A 475 -47.02 -15.15 -2.25
N LYS A 476 -48.14 -15.06 -1.50
CA LYS A 476 -48.25 -15.43 -0.07
C LYS A 476 -47.24 -14.73 0.85
N ILE A 477 -46.83 -13.52 0.49
CA ILE A 477 -45.92 -12.70 1.30
C ILE A 477 -46.72 -12.05 2.42
N ASP A 478 -46.30 -12.25 3.68
CA ASP A 478 -47.00 -11.67 4.83
C ASP A 478 -46.86 -10.14 4.87
N LEU A 479 -47.95 -9.43 4.63
CA LEU A 479 -48.06 -7.97 4.73
C LEU A 479 -47.66 -7.41 6.10
N LYS A 480 -47.82 -8.19 7.18
CA LYS A 480 -47.44 -7.78 8.55
C LYS A 480 -45.94 -7.76 8.78
N SER A 481 -45.16 -8.37 7.90
CA SER A 481 -43.70 -8.31 7.92
C SER A 481 -43.16 -7.00 7.32
N PHE A 482 -44.00 -6.23 6.63
CA PHE A 482 -43.62 -4.99 5.95
C PHE A 482 -44.38 -3.75 6.46
N ASN A 483 -45.68 -3.88 6.73
CA ASN A 483 -46.52 -2.81 7.30
C ASN A 483 -46.64 -2.97 8.82
N ARG A 484 -45.76 -2.34 9.58
CA ARG A 484 -45.99 -2.01 11.00
C ARG A 484 -45.67 -0.53 11.20
N ASP A 485 -46.62 0.30 10.75
CA ASP A 485 -46.70 1.73 11.09
C ASP A 485 -47.31 1.93 12.48
#